data_AF-A0A5C6FBU6-F1
#
_entry.id   AF-A0A5C6FBU6-F1
#
_cell.length_a   1.000
_cell.length_b   1.000
_cell.length_c   1.000
_cell.angle_alpha   90.00
_cell.angle_beta   90.00
_cell.angle_gamma   90.00
#
_symmetry.space_group_name_H-M   'P 1'
#
loop_
_entity.id
_entity.type
_entity.pdbx_description
1 polymer ?
#
loop_
_entity_poly.entity_id
_entity_poly.type
_entity_poly.pdbx_seq_one_letter_code
_entity_poly.pdbx_strand_id
1 'polypeptide(L)' 'MTPPLKSGDRIRLISMTDDPAPIPIGATGTVTELYPQSGWTQINVEWDNGRSLMLSIPPDVVERIESPKDAPAC' A
#
# COMPACT_ATOMS: atom_id res chain seq x y z
N MET A 1 -3.49 -16.74 -1.44
CA MET A 1 -4.29 -15.51 -1.60
C MET A 1 -3.71 -14.49 -0.62
N THR A 2 -3.19 -13.36 -1.10
CA THR A 2 -2.76 -12.29 -0.20
C THR A 2 -3.99 -11.80 0.56
N PRO A 3 -3.96 -11.74 1.90
CA PRO A 3 -5.10 -11.26 2.67
C PRO A 3 -5.46 -9.82 2.24
N PRO A 4 -6.74 -9.44 2.30
CA PRO A 4 -7.17 -8.09 1.97
C PRO A 4 -6.46 -7.08 2.88
N LEU A 5 -6.02 -5.97 2.29
CA LEU A 5 -5.40 -4.85 2.99
C LEU A 5 -6.38 -4.22 3.99
N LYS A 6 -5.84 -3.59 5.04
CA LYS A 6 -6.60 -2.79 6.01
C LYS A 6 -5.83 -1.54 6.44
N SER A 7 -6.52 -0.58 7.04
CA SER A 7 -5.90 0.59 7.65
C SER A 7 -4.88 0.15 8.72
N GLY A 8 -3.73 0.81 8.73
CA GLY A 8 -2.58 0.49 9.57
C GLY A 8 -1.62 -0.54 8.95
N ASP A 9 -2.00 -1.23 7.87
CA ASP A 9 -1.06 -2.13 7.20
C ASP A 9 0.12 -1.33 6.63
N ARG A 10 1.32 -1.88 6.83
CA ARG A 10 2.54 -1.42 6.18
C ARG A 10 2.66 -2.11 4.83
N ILE A 11 2.93 -1.32 3.80
CA ILE A 11 3.02 -1.82 2.43
C ILE A 11 4.31 -1.34 1.76
N ARG A 12 4.75 -2.11 0.77
CA ARG A 12 5.79 -1.73 -0.18
C ARG A 12 5.17 -1.70 -1.58
N LEU A 13 5.43 -0.63 -2.32
CA LEU A 13 4.97 -0.47 -3.70
C LEU A 13 5.75 -1.39 -4.64
N ILE A 14 5.05 -2.21 -5.41
CA ILE A 14 5.63 -3.10 -6.43
C ILE A 14 5.50 -2.48 -7.83
N SER A 15 4.33 -1.95 -8.15
CA SER A 15 4.04 -1.33 -9.45
C SER A 15 2.98 -0.26 -9.30
N MET A 16 3.15 0.84 -10.02
CA MET A 16 2.17 1.92 -10.14
C MET A 16 1.95 2.21 -11.62
N THR A 17 0.70 2.12 -12.07
CA THR A 17 0.38 2.17 -13.50
C THR A 17 -0.22 3.53 -13.85
N ASP A 18 0.26 4.13 -14.95
CA ASP A 18 -0.31 5.36 -15.56
C ASP A 18 -0.37 6.63 -14.67
N ASP A 19 0.43 6.71 -13.60
CA ASP A 19 0.53 7.93 -12.78
C ASP A 19 1.60 8.91 -13.33
N PRO A 20 1.29 10.21 -13.54
CA PRO A 20 2.24 11.19 -14.07
C PRO A 20 3.35 11.62 -13.09
N ALA A 21 3.18 11.34 -11.80
CA ALA A 21 4.13 11.63 -10.73
C ALA A 21 4.19 10.46 -9.73
N PRO A 22 4.64 9.27 -10.19
CA PRO A 22 4.45 8.03 -9.45
C PRO A 22 5.23 8.04 -8.13
N ILE A 23 4.78 7.22 -7.18
CA ILE A 23 5.60 6.86 -6.03
C ILE A 23 6.73 5.93 -6.53
N PRO A 24 7.98 6.11 -6.07
CA PRO A 24 9.07 5.22 -6.45
C PRO A 24 8.78 3.76 -6.10
N ILE A 25 9.02 2.83 -7.03
CA ILE A 25 8.93 1.39 -6.76
C ILE A 25 9.85 1.04 -5.58
N GLY A 26 9.36 0.20 -4.67
CA GLY A 26 10.05 -0.17 -3.44
C GLY A 26 9.85 0.82 -2.29
N ALA A 27 9.22 1.98 -2.51
CA ALA A 27 8.84 2.87 -1.43
C ALA A 27 7.84 2.18 -0.49
N THR A 28 7.96 2.52 0.79
CA THR A 28 7.12 1.98 1.86
C THR A 28 6.20 3.04 2.42
N GLY A 29 5.02 2.61 2.87
CA GLY A 29 3.99 3.49 3.38
C GLY A 29 3.00 2.76 4.29
N THR A 30 2.15 3.53 4.94
CA THR A 30 1.09 3.05 5.83
C THR A 30 -0.25 3.33 5.19
N VAL A 31 -1.08 2.29 5.05
CA VAL A 31 -2.46 2.45 4.58
C VAL A 31 -3.25 3.20 5.66
N THR A 32 -3.87 4.32 5.31
CA THR A 32 -4.68 5.09 6.27
C THR A 32 -6.17 4.80 6.07
N GLU A 33 -6.63 4.72 4.83
CA GLU A 33 -8.04 4.50 4.50
C GLU A 33 -8.20 3.62 3.25
N LEU A 34 -9.34 2.95 3.15
CA LEU A 34 -9.71 2.11 2.02
C LEU A 34 -11.10 2.50 1.53
N TYR A 35 -11.26 2.59 0.21
CA TYR A 35 -12.53 2.84 -0.45
C TYR A 35 -12.78 1.72 -1.47
N PRO A 36 -13.48 0.65 -1.07
CA PRO A 36 -13.85 -0.44 -1.98
C PRO A 36 -14.76 0.08 -3.10
N GLN A 37 -14.49 -0.37 -4.33
CA GLN A 37 -15.27 -0.08 -5.52
C GLN A 37 -15.70 -1.39 -6.17
N SER A 38 -16.55 -1.32 -7.21
CA SER A 38 -16.92 -2.50 -7.98
C SER A 38 -15.73 -3.01 -8.79
N GLY A 39 -15.04 -4.04 -8.27
CA GLY A 39 -13.93 -4.72 -8.95
C GLY A 39 -12.52 -4.18 -8.67
N TRP A 40 -12.39 -3.11 -7.89
CA TRP A 40 -11.10 -2.55 -7.46
C TRP A 40 -11.26 -1.83 -6.11
N THR A 41 -10.16 -1.37 -5.52
CA THR A 41 -10.15 -0.63 -4.26
C THR A 41 -9.17 0.52 -4.35
N GLN A 42 -9.62 1.72 -4.00
CA GLN A 42 -8.72 2.84 -3.78
C GLN A 42 -8.19 2.79 -2.35
N ILE A 43 -6.91 3.04 -2.15
CA ILE A 43 -6.32 3.15 -0.82
C ILE A 43 -5.58 4.47 -0.65
N ASN A 44 -5.76 5.11 0.51
CA ASN A 44 -4.91 6.22 0.94
C ASN A 44 -3.65 5.65 1.60
N VAL A 45 -2.50 6.18 1.22
CA VAL A 45 -1.22 5.78 1.77
C VAL A 45 -0.43 7.02 2.17
N GLU A 46 0.00 7.05 3.41
CA GLU A 46 1.04 7.96 3.89
C GLU A 46 2.40 7.29 3.63
N TRP A 47 3.18 7.85 2.73
CA TRP A 47 4.47 7.30 2.31
C TRP A 47 5.60 7.85 3.18
N ASP A 48 6.59 7.01 3.47
CA ASP A 48 7.70 7.38 4.37
C ASP A 48 8.59 8.49 3.80
N ASN A 49 8.52 8.73 2.49
CA ASN A 49 9.20 9.83 1.83
C ASN A 49 8.48 11.19 1.99
N GLY A 50 7.44 11.25 2.81
CA GLY A 50 6.68 12.46 3.12
C GLY A 50 5.59 12.81 2.10
N ARG A 51 5.34 11.95 1.10
CA ARG A 51 4.20 12.11 0.19
C ARG A 51 2.96 11.44 0.77
N SER A 52 1.80 12.00 0.44
CA SER A 52 0.51 11.34 0.62
C SER A 52 -0.09 11.15 -0.78
N LEU A 53 -0.25 9.90 -1.22
CA LEU A 53 -0.78 9.58 -2.55
C LEU A 53 -1.65 8.33 -2.48
N MET A 54 -2.73 8.32 -3.25
CA MET A 54 -3.65 7.20 -3.37
C MET A 54 -3.16 6.16 -4.38
N LEU A 55 -3.50 4.89 -4.17
CA LEU A 55 -3.31 3.82 -5.15
C LEU A 55 -4.67 3.22 -5.55
N SER A 56 -4.75 2.69 -6.77
CA SER A 56 -5.91 1.95 -7.29
C SER A 56 -5.55 0.49 -7.48
N ILE A 57 -6.11 -0.42 -6.67
CA ILE A 57 -5.75 -1.84 -6.65
C ILE A 57 -6.92 -2.73 -7.09
N PRO A 58 -6.80 -3.49 -8.19
CA PRO A 58 -5.86 -3.30 -9.31
C PRO A 58 -6.10 -1.96 -10.05
N PRO A 59 -5.16 -1.47 -10.90
CA PRO A 59 -3.97 -2.16 -11.41
C PRO A 59 -2.68 -2.00 -10.60
N ASP A 60 -2.61 -1.07 -9.64
CA ASP A 60 -1.44 -0.91 -8.80
C ASP A 60 -1.22 -2.17 -7.95
N VAL A 61 0.06 -2.48 -7.72
CA VAL A 61 0.46 -3.68 -7.00
C VAL A 61 1.29 -3.28 -5.81
N VAL A 62 0.92 -3.80 -4.66
CA VAL A 62 1.64 -3.63 -3.40
C VAL A 62 1.79 -4.98 -2.72
N GLU A 63 2.80 -5.08 -1.89
CA GLU A 63 2.90 -6.19 -0.93
C GLU A 63 2.78 -5.64 0.48
N ARG A 64 2.11 -6.38 1.35
CA ARG A 64 2.12 -6.08 2.78
C ARG A 64 3.45 -6.50 3.37
N ILE A 65 4.13 -5.59 4.04
CA ILE A 65 5.33 -5.87 4.83
C ILE A 65 4.92 -5.95 6.30
N GLU A 66 5.26 -7.05 6.96
CA GLU A 66 4.93 -7.21 8.39
C GLU A 66 5.68 -6.15 9.21
N SER A 67 5.00 -5.57 10.19
CA SER A 67 5.68 -4.80 11.23
C SER A 67 6.41 -5.78 12.16
N PRO A 68 7.55 -5.42 12.78
CA PRO A 68 8.33 -6.34 13.64
C PRO A 68 7.58 -6.91 14.86
N LYS A 69 6.32 -6.52 15.08
CA LYS A 69 5.49 -7.00 16.19
C LYS A 69 5.03 -8.46 16.03
N ASP A 70 5.14 -9.02 14.83
CA ASP A 70 4.89 -10.44 14.53
C ASP A 70 6.19 -11.27 14.40
N ALA A 71 7.37 -10.65 14.56
CA ALA A 71 8.59 -11.43 14.73
C ALA A 71 8.51 -12.16 16.08
N PRO A 72 8.68 -13.49 16.14
CA PRO A 72 8.72 -14.17 17.42
C PRO A 72 9.84 -13.53 18.24
N ALA A 73 9.49 -12.97 19.40
CA ALA A 73 10.46 -12.54 20.37
C ALA A 73 11.39 -13.74 20.65
N CYS A 74 12.67 -13.59 20.34
CA CYS A 74 13.69 -14.56 20.72
C CYS A 74 13.85 -14.60 22.25
#